data_AF-A0A8H8NV50-F1
#
_entry.id   AF-A0A8H8NV50-F1
#
_cell.length_a   1.000
_cell.length_b   1.000
_cell.length_c   1.000
_cell.angle_alpha   90.00
_cell.angle_beta   90.00
_cell.angle_gamma   90.00
#
_symmetry.space_group_name_H-M   'P 1'
#
loop_
_entity.id
_entity.type
_entity.pdbx_description
1 polymer ?
#
loop_
_entity_poly.entity_id
_entity_poly.type
_entity_poly.pdbx_seq_one_letter_code
_entity_poly.pdbx_strand_id
1 'polypeptide(L)'
;MIQLELENDAISPWIKLAGLWELLNYEYFDGILSSYYAHLNQAASVVRLALGSNTIDILKLSGEQTFDLRCIAWADILSSMALTRPTLLNYESDIHNRPQYDDSGDPDKGVEWRTETCLHFIRGKVECGHEIQQLVCDWKFRPVPAQRSALRVARVASQEIWRHAAILYIHQSILKSDSSNPVVRNSVKLIIQIASTLIPGVNPDCFLAVPYFISAEGLHQYPELIGLIYGELYFVVAPSFGFVLVRTQPDGREEILGCILGTPDTRKFEPAIDEQWFSQLRSDYPQNPYPFNSTQADRVMIDRIHQPETTPPEVLATTRAHIHIDLLPQAQRQGWGSKLMGKAVNYLKKQGCDSLFVGIEPRMHAAVHFTSRWIQASYFMGRLLSSRL
;
A
#
# COMPACT_ATOMS: atom_id res chain seq x y z
N MET A 1 -17.55 22.80 -6.61
CA MET A 1 -17.10 23.18 -7.97
C MET A 1 -17.21 21.98 -8.90
N ILE A 2 -16.51 20.87 -8.62
CA ILE A 2 -16.56 19.65 -9.45
C ILE A 2 -17.96 19.01 -9.52
N GLN A 3 -18.71 18.97 -8.43
CA GLN A 3 -20.08 18.40 -8.45
C GLN A 3 -21.04 19.18 -9.38
N LEU A 4 -20.87 20.50 -9.48
CA LEU A 4 -21.60 21.35 -10.43
C LEU A 4 -21.17 21.10 -11.89
N GLU A 5 -19.91 20.72 -12.12
CA GLU A 5 -19.41 20.36 -13.45
C GLU A 5 -19.89 18.97 -13.88
N LEU A 6 -20.04 18.03 -12.94
CA LEU A 6 -20.56 16.69 -13.20
C LEU A 6 -22.03 16.70 -13.58
N GLU A 7 -22.82 17.58 -12.96
CA GLU A 7 -24.25 17.78 -13.23
C GLU A 7 -24.51 18.65 -14.48
N ASN A 8 -23.48 19.24 -15.07
CA ASN A 8 -23.63 20.10 -16.24
C ASN A 8 -23.66 19.28 -17.55
N ASP A 9 -24.80 19.20 -18.21
CA ASP A 9 -24.99 18.48 -19.47
C ASP A 9 -24.22 19.08 -20.66
N ALA A 10 -23.77 20.34 -20.56
CA ALA A 10 -22.97 20.98 -21.61
C ALA A 10 -21.50 20.50 -21.63
N ILE A 11 -21.04 19.81 -20.57
CA ILE A 11 -19.66 19.32 -20.46
C ILE A 11 -19.58 17.89 -21.00
N SER A 12 -18.62 17.66 -21.91
CA SER A 12 -18.37 16.34 -22.50
C SER A 12 -18.11 15.28 -21.41
N PRO A 13 -18.67 14.06 -21.54
CA PRO A 13 -18.38 12.95 -20.63
C PRO A 13 -16.88 12.68 -20.45
N TRP A 14 -16.06 12.88 -21.50
CA TRP A 14 -14.61 12.69 -21.43
C TRP A 14 -13.91 13.69 -20.51
N ILE A 15 -14.36 14.94 -20.49
CA ILE A 15 -13.82 15.98 -19.58
C ILE A 15 -14.22 15.65 -18.13
N LYS A 16 -15.46 15.18 -17.93
CA LYS A 16 -15.93 14.71 -16.62
C LYS A 16 -15.09 13.54 -16.09
N LEU A 17 -14.66 12.62 -16.96
CA LEU A 17 -13.80 11.50 -16.57
C LEU A 17 -12.42 11.96 -16.10
N ALA A 18 -11.80 12.93 -16.77
CA ALA A 18 -10.51 13.47 -16.35
C ALA A 18 -10.59 14.10 -14.95
N GLY A 19 -11.60 14.95 -14.70
CA GLY A 19 -11.81 15.55 -13.37
C GLY A 19 -12.12 14.52 -12.27
N LEU A 20 -12.91 13.48 -12.60
CA LEU A 20 -13.17 12.38 -11.66
C LEU A 20 -11.92 11.55 -11.37
N TRP A 21 -11.07 11.30 -12.37
CA TRP A 21 -9.83 10.57 -12.16
C TRP A 21 -8.87 11.32 -11.22
N GLU A 22 -8.69 12.62 -11.40
CA GLU A 22 -7.86 13.43 -10.49
C GLU A 22 -8.38 13.34 -9.05
N LEU A 23 -9.69 13.43 -8.87
CA LEU A 23 -10.33 13.40 -7.56
C LEU A 23 -10.23 12.00 -6.92
N LEU A 24 -10.46 10.93 -7.70
CA LEU A 24 -10.24 9.55 -7.26
C LEU A 24 -8.80 9.32 -6.84
N ASN A 25 -7.85 9.84 -7.61
CA ASN A 25 -6.42 9.69 -7.33
C ASN A 25 -6.05 10.40 -6.02
N TYR A 26 -6.51 11.64 -5.84
CA TYR A 26 -6.33 12.39 -4.60
C TYR A 26 -6.94 11.65 -3.40
N GLU A 27 -8.21 11.24 -3.49
CA GLU A 27 -8.91 10.55 -2.39
C GLU A 27 -8.29 9.20 -2.04
N TYR A 28 -7.77 8.48 -3.03
CA TYR A 28 -7.06 7.22 -2.81
C TYR A 28 -5.76 7.46 -2.02
N PHE A 29 -4.95 8.43 -2.43
CA PHE A 29 -3.67 8.73 -1.77
C PHE A 29 -3.82 9.44 -0.42
N ASP A 30 -4.86 10.25 -0.24
CA ASP A 30 -5.22 10.87 1.04
C ASP A 30 -5.94 9.88 1.99
N GLY A 31 -6.35 8.72 1.46
CA GLY A 31 -7.01 7.67 2.22
C GLY A 31 -8.47 8.00 2.56
N ILE A 32 -9.18 8.76 1.74
CA ILE A 32 -10.62 9.07 1.89
C ILE A 32 -11.45 8.02 1.12
N LEU A 33 -11.35 6.74 1.51
CA LEU A 33 -11.96 5.64 0.74
C LEU A 33 -13.50 5.71 0.60
N SER A 34 -14.21 6.34 1.54
CA SER A 34 -15.68 6.48 1.44
C SER A 34 -16.08 7.36 0.27
N SER A 35 -15.36 8.47 0.06
CA SER A 35 -15.57 9.37 -1.06
C SER A 35 -15.02 8.75 -2.34
N TYR A 36 -13.86 8.10 -2.28
CA TYR A 36 -13.28 7.37 -3.41
C TYR A 36 -14.27 6.38 -4.03
N TYR A 37 -14.91 5.53 -3.23
CA TYR A 37 -15.88 4.56 -3.76
C TYR A 37 -17.15 5.24 -4.26
N ALA A 38 -17.59 6.34 -3.65
CA ALA A 38 -18.73 7.11 -4.14
C ALA A 38 -18.44 7.71 -5.53
N HIS A 39 -17.27 8.35 -5.70
CA HIS A 39 -16.84 8.92 -6.96
C HIS A 39 -16.50 7.85 -8.00
N LEU A 40 -16.07 6.65 -7.60
CA LEU A 40 -15.83 5.54 -8.52
C LEU A 40 -17.15 5.03 -9.13
N ASN A 41 -18.22 4.99 -8.34
CA ASN A 41 -19.57 4.70 -8.85
C ASN A 41 -20.06 5.77 -9.83
N GLN A 42 -19.78 7.05 -9.55
CA GLN A 42 -20.09 8.15 -10.46
C GLN A 42 -19.27 8.03 -11.76
N ALA A 43 -17.97 7.75 -11.66
CA ALA A 43 -17.09 7.53 -12.80
C ALA A 43 -17.60 6.40 -13.70
N ALA A 44 -18.01 5.26 -13.15
CA ALA A 44 -18.61 4.18 -13.93
C ALA A 44 -19.86 4.65 -14.71
N SER A 45 -20.68 5.53 -14.12
CA SER A 45 -21.85 6.09 -14.80
C SER A 45 -21.46 7.04 -15.95
N VAL A 46 -20.45 7.88 -15.73
CA VAL A 46 -19.91 8.76 -16.78
C VAL A 46 -19.24 7.97 -17.90
N VAL A 47 -18.56 6.86 -17.59
CA VAL A 47 -17.99 5.94 -18.59
C VAL A 47 -19.06 5.38 -19.51
N ARG A 48 -20.21 4.95 -18.96
CA ARG A 48 -21.35 4.47 -19.77
C ARG A 48 -21.86 5.54 -20.73
N LEU A 49 -21.88 6.80 -20.30
CA LEU A 49 -22.25 7.94 -21.16
C LEU A 49 -21.20 8.21 -22.24
N ALA A 50 -19.91 8.12 -21.90
CA ALA A 50 -18.81 8.36 -22.84
C ALA A 50 -18.73 7.30 -23.95
N LEU A 51 -18.98 6.04 -23.61
CA LEU A 51 -18.87 4.90 -24.53
C LEU A 51 -20.21 4.50 -25.18
N GLY A 52 -21.34 4.96 -24.64
CA GLY A 52 -22.67 4.48 -25.02
C GLY A 52 -22.91 3.00 -24.70
N SER A 53 -22.08 2.41 -23.83
CA SER A 53 -22.02 0.98 -23.55
C SER A 53 -21.63 0.75 -22.09
N ASN A 54 -22.13 -0.33 -21.48
CA ASN A 54 -21.65 -0.81 -20.18
C ASN A 54 -20.41 -1.72 -20.30
N THR A 55 -20.08 -2.14 -21.51
CA THR A 55 -18.99 -3.05 -21.82
C THR A 55 -17.80 -2.29 -22.39
N ILE A 56 -16.63 -2.55 -21.80
CA ILE A 56 -15.34 -2.03 -22.22
C ILE A 56 -14.53 -3.17 -22.84
N ASP A 57 -14.11 -2.97 -24.09
CA ASP A 57 -13.02 -3.74 -24.68
C ASP A 57 -11.70 -3.07 -24.34
N ILE A 58 -11.06 -3.58 -23.29
CA ILE A 58 -9.83 -3.05 -22.71
C ILE A 58 -8.68 -3.05 -23.74
N LEU A 59 -8.67 -3.99 -24.69
CA LEU A 59 -7.60 -4.12 -25.69
C LEU A 59 -7.75 -3.12 -26.84
N LYS A 60 -8.94 -2.53 -27.00
CA LYS A 60 -9.20 -1.46 -27.98
C LYS A 60 -9.04 -0.05 -27.42
N LEU A 61 -8.73 0.09 -26.12
CA LEU A 61 -8.45 1.38 -25.51
C LEU A 61 -7.04 1.86 -25.90
N SER A 62 -6.94 2.63 -26.98
CA SER A 62 -5.71 3.26 -27.45
C SER A 62 -5.86 4.77 -27.64
N GLY A 63 -4.74 5.50 -27.58
CA GLY A 63 -4.69 6.96 -27.77
C GLY A 63 -4.89 7.77 -26.47
N GLU A 64 -4.46 9.03 -26.54
CA GLU A 64 -4.41 10.01 -25.42
C GLU A 64 -5.75 10.13 -24.69
N GLN A 65 -6.85 10.22 -25.46
CA GLN A 65 -8.20 10.44 -24.94
C GLN A 65 -8.75 9.30 -24.07
N THR A 66 -8.11 8.12 -24.11
CA THR A 66 -8.54 6.95 -23.35
C THR A 66 -7.74 6.76 -22.05
N PHE A 67 -6.78 7.62 -21.73
CA PHE A 67 -5.95 7.47 -20.53
C PHE A 67 -6.78 7.41 -19.24
N ASP A 68 -7.66 8.38 -19.00
CA ASP A 68 -8.48 8.42 -17.80
C ASP A 68 -9.45 7.24 -17.73
N LEU A 69 -10.00 6.84 -18.87
CA LEU A 69 -10.85 5.66 -18.98
C LEU A 69 -10.09 4.37 -18.60
N ARG A 70 -8.84 4.23 -19.05
CA ARG A 70 -7.97 3.10 -18.64
C ARG A 70 -7.73 3.14 -17.13
N CYS A 71 -7.44 4.30 -16.56
CA CYS A 71 -7.26 4.47 -15.11
C CYS A 71 -8.50 4.14 -14.28
N ILE A 72 -9.68 4.53 -14.75
CA ILE A 72 -10.97 4.24 -14.10
C ILE A 72 -11.30 2.75 -14.21
N ALA A 73 -11.04 2.12 -15.36
CA ALA A 73 -11.21 0.67 -15.51
C ALA A 73 -10.32 -0.10 -14.51
N TRP A 74 -9.08 0.36 -14.33
CA TRP A 74 -8.17 -0.16 -13.31
C TRP A 74 -8.72 -0.02 -11.89
N ALA A 75 -9.19 1.17 -11.54
CA ALA A 75 -9.76 1.46 -10.23
C ALA A 75 -10.97 0.56 -9.93
N ASP A 76 -11.85 0.33 -10.91
CA ASP A 76 -13.01 -0.55 -10.76
C ASP A 76 -12.59 -2.02 -10.55
N ILE A 77 -11.71 -2.55 -11.39
CA ILE A 77 -11.23 -3.95 -11.29
C ILE A 77 -10.59 -4.21 -9.93
N LEU A 78 -9.62 -3.38 -9.53
CA LEU A 78 -8.91 -3.52 -8.26
C LEU A 78 -9.83 -3.33 -7.06
N SER A 79 -10.76 -2.37 -7.14
CA SER A 79 -11.75 -2.17 -6.08
C SER A 79 -12.72 -3.35 -5.96
N SER A 80 -13.12 -3.96 -7.08
CA SER A 80 -13.95 -5.17 -7.07
C SER A 80 -13.23 -6.34 -6.40
N MET A 81 -11.91 -6.46 -6.62
CA MET A 81 -11.07 -7.45 -5.96
C MET A 81 -10.95 -7.19 -4.46
N ALA A 82 -10.54 -5.98 -4.07
CA ALA A 82 -10.34 -5.61 -2.67
C ALA A 82 -11.64 -5.73 -1.83
N LEU A 83 -12.78 -5.41 -2.43
CA LEU A 83 -14.09 -5.45 -1.77
C LEU A 83 -14.84 -6.77 -2.00
N THR A 84 -14.27 -7.73 -2.73
CA THR A 84 -14.93 -8.99 -3.12
C THR A 84 -16.34 -8.77 -3.70
N ARG A 85 -16.48 -7.80 -4.62
CA ARG A 85 -17.74 -7.47 -5.31
C ARG A 85 -17.59 -7.63 -6.83
N PRO A 86 -18.69 -7.68 -7.61
CA PRO A 86 -18.62 -7.55 -9.05
C PRO A 86 -18.06 -6.18 -9.45
N THR A 87 -17.42 -6.11 -10.63
CA THR A 87 -17.04 -4.84 -11.25
C THR A 87 -18.28 -4.01 -11.57
N LEU A 88 -18.13 -2.68 -11.60
CA LEU A 88 -19.19 -1.75 -11.96
C LEU A 88 -19.45 -1.72 -13.48
N LEU A 89 -18.41 -2.04 -14.26
CA LEU A 89 -18.43 -2.11 -15.71
C LEU A 89 -18.22 -3.56 -16.16
N ASN A 90 -18.70 -3.88 -17.36
CA ASN A 90 -18.44 -5.16 -18.01
C ASN A 90 -17.14 -5.06 -18.79
N TYR A 91 -16.34 -6.13 -18.77
CA TYR A 91 -15.06 -6.16 -19.48
C TYR A 91 -15.03 -7.37 -20.41
N GLU A 92 -15.01 -7.11 -21.72
CA GLU A 92 -14.99 -8.13 -22.76
C GLU A 92 -13.89 -7.77 -23.77
N SER A 93 -12.82 -8.56 -23.81
CA SER A 93 -11.75 -8.38 -24.80
C SER A 93 -11.30 -9.73 -25.36
N ASP A 94 -11.04 -9.77 -26.67
CA ASP A 94 -10.49 -10.95 -27.33
C ASP A 94 -8.96 -10.99 -27.21
N ILE A 95 -8.45 -11.89 -26.37
CA ILE A 95 -7.01 -12.08 -26.11
C ILE A 95 -6.20 -12.47 -27.34
N HIS A 96 -6.83 -13.11 -28.32
CA HIS A 96 -6.14 -13.56 -29.52
C HIS A 96 -5.94 -12.39 -30.49
N ASN A 97 -6.72 -11.32 -30.34
CA ASN A 97 -6.62 -10.12 -31.13
C ASN A 97 -5.71 -9.10 -30.42
N ARG A 98 -4.42 -9.13 -30.77
CA ARG A 98 -3.42 -8.24 -30.15
C ARG A 98 -3.72 -6.77 -30.47
N PRO A 99 -3.53 -5.83 -29.53
CA PRO A 99 -3.66 -4.41 -29.81
C PRO A 99 -2.73 -3.99 -30.95
N GLN A 100 -3.27 -3.30 -31.97
CA GLN A 100 -2.47 -2.60 -32.97
C GLN A 100 -2.08 -1.23 -32.39
N TYR A 101 -0.81 -1.08 -31.99
CA TYR A 101 -0.28 0.19 -31.54
C TYR A 101 0.22 1.00 -32.74
N ASP A 102 -0.30 2.22 -32.91
CA ASP A 102 0.16 3.19 -33.91
C ASP A 102 1.58 3.71 -33.58
N ASP A 103 2.33 4.21 -34.55
CA ASP A 103 3.79 4.50 -34.49
C ASP A 103 4.15 5.98 -34.16
N SER A 104 3.15 6.81 -33.82
CA SER A 104 3.33 8.23 -33.43
C SER A 104 4.27 8.49 -32.21
N GLY A 105 4.94 9.64 -32.15
CA GLY A 105 6.00 9.96 -31.17
C GLY A 105 5.56 10.58 -29.83
N ASP A 106 4.43 10.15 -29.26
CA ASP A 106 3.79 10.74 -28.07
C ASP A 106 4.48 10.32 -26.74
N PRO A 107 4.78 11.27 -25.80
CA PRO A 107 5.38 10.99 -24.49
C PRO A 107 4.55 10.08 -23.57
N ASP A 108 3.22 10.05 -23.69
CA ASP A 108 2.33 9.22 -22.88
C ASP A 108 2.11 7.80 -23.44
N LYS A 109 2.71 7.50 -24.61
CA LYS A 109 2.84 6.11 -25.09
C LYS A 109 3.68 5.29 -24.14
N GLY A 110 3.22 4.11 -23.79
CA GLY A 110 3.90 3.15 -22.93
C GLY A 110 3.21 2.87 -21.62
N VAL A 111 1.96 3.30 -21.46
CA VAL A 111 1.10 2.99 -20.32
C VAL A 111 0.01 1.99 -20.73
N GLU A 112 -0.07 1.63 -22.02
CA GLU A 112 -0.98 0.64 -22.59
C GLU A 112 -0.75 -0.78 -22.05
N TRP A 113 0.43 -1.14 -21.53
CA TRP A 113 0.61 -2.44 -20.87
C TRP A 113 -0.29 -2.62 -19.63
N ARG A 114 -0.82 -1.52 -19.09
CA ARG A 114 -1.82 -1.54 -18.02
C ARG A 114 -3.12 -2.20 -18.47
N THR A 115 -3.55 -2.02 -19.72
CA THR A 115 -4.80 -2.66 -20.20
C THR A 115 -4.63 -4.18 -20.34
N GLU A 116 -3.44 -4.65 -20.71
CA GLU A 116 -3.14 -6.08 -20.90
C GLU A 116 -3.05 -6.87 -19.57
N THR A 117 -2.58 -6.24 -18.49
CA THR A 117 -2.43 -6.88 -17.16
C THR A 117 -3.77 -7.01 -16.43
N CYS A 118 -4.68 -6.04 -16.57
CA CYS A 118 -6.05 -6.08 -16.05
C CYS A 118 -6.84 -7.33 -16.48
N LEU A 119 -6.63 -7.79 -17.71
CA LEU A 119 -7.40 -8.89 -18.28
C LEU A 119 -7.16 -10.23 -17.54
N HIS A 120 -5.94 -10.42 -17.04
CA HIS A 120 -5.56 -11.61 -16.28
C HIS A 120 -6.21 -11.65 -14.90
N PHE A 121 -6.38 -10.48 -14.26
CA PHE A 121 -7.11 -10.36 -13.00
C PHE A 121 -8.61 -10.66 -13.15
N ILE A 122 -9.21 -10.28 -14.28
CA ILE A 122 -10.63 -10.52 -14.58
C ILE A 122 -10.93 -12.02 -14.79
N ARG A 123 -10.10 -12.76 -15.55
CA ARG A 123 -10.32 -14.21 -15.81
C ARG A 123 -10.05 -15.10 -14.61
N GLY A 124 -9.35 -14.62 -13.59
CA GLY A 124 -9.11 -15.36 -12.36
C GLY A 124 -10.38 -15.80 -11.60
N LYS A 125 -11.54 -15.24 -11.97
CA LYS A 125 -12.85 -15.64 -11.43
C LYS A 125 -13.51 -16.80 -12.21
N VAL A 126 -13.03 -17.20 -13.39
CA VAL A 126 -13.80 -18.06 -14.33
C VAL A 126 -13.03 -19.28 -14.88
N GLU A 127 -11.68 -19.30 -14.90
CA GLU A 127 -10.88 -20.39 -15.52
C GLU A 127 -9.76 -20.97 -14.65
N CYS A 128 -9.22 -22.13 -15.09
CA CYS A 128 -8.14 -22.89 -14.44
C CYS A 128 -6.86 -22.05 -14.26
N GLY A 129 -6.43 -21.83 -13.01
CA GLY A 129 -5.32 -20.92 -12.69
C GLY A 129 -3.97 -21.24 -13.37
N HIS A 130 -3.71 -22.51 -13.72
CA HIS A 130 -2.49 -22.90 -14.41
C HIS A 130 -2.43 -22.46 -15.88
N GLU A 131 -3.56 -22.44 -16.58
CA GLU A 131 -3.62 -21.97 -17.98
C GLU A 131 -3.38 -20.47 -18.05
N ILE A 132 -3.97 -19.71 -17.12
CA ILE A 132 -3.77 -18.26 -17.01
C ILE A 132 -2.31 -17.95 -16.66
N GLN A 133 -1.71 -18.70 -15.73
CA GLN A 133 -0.30 -18.52 -15.39
C GLN A 133 0.61 -18.76 -16.60
N GLN A 134 0.36 -19.80 -17.39
CA GLN A 134 1.15 -20.10 -18.58
C GLN A 134 1.03 -18.97 -19.62
N LEU A 135 -0.17 -18.44 -19.84
CA LEU A 135 -0.40 -17.28 -20.71
C LEU A 135 0.39 -16.03 -20.26
N VAL A 136 0.40 -15.75 -18.94
CA VAL A 136 1.17 -14.65 -18.36
C VAL A 136 2.67 -14.84 -18.58
N CYS A 137 3.18 -16.07 -18.39
CA CYS A 137 4.59 -16.41 -18.59
C CYS A 137 5.03 -16.28 -20.06
N ASP A 138 4.22 -16.75 -21.00
CA ASP A 138 4.54 -16.75 -22.43
C ASP A 138 4.39 -15.36 -23.07
N TRP A 139 3.89 -14.37 -22.33
CA TRP A 139 3.67 -13.02 -22.81
C TRP A 139 4.99 -12.27 -23.07
N LYS A 140 5.19 -11.88 -24.33
CA LYS A 140 6.34 -11.08 -24.77
C LYS A 140 5.94 -9.61 -24.87
N PHE A 141 6.38 -8.81 -23.89
CA PHE A 141 6.23 -7.36 -23.99
C PHE A 141 7.07 -6.80 -25.14
N ARG A 142 6.48 -5.90 -25.93
CA ARG A 142 7.21 -5.14 -26.95
C ARG A 142 7.88 -3.93 -26.27
N PRO A 143 9.16 -3.64 -26.58
CA PRO A 143 9.80 -2.41 -26.12
C PRO A 143 9.00 -1.21 -26.60
N VAL A 144 8.45 -0.43 -25.66
CA VAL A 144 7.73 0.78 -26.00
C VAL A 144 8.74 1.83 -26.49
N PRO A 145 8.50 2.50 -27.64
CA PRO A 145 9.30 3.66 -28.05
C PRO A 145 9.34 4.70 -26.92
N ALA A 146 10.53 5.22 -26.63
CA ALA A 146 10.69 6.35 -25.71
C ALA A 146 11.88 7.20 -26.13
N GLN A 147 11.79 8.51 -25.88
CA GLN A 147 12.82 9.49 -26.24
C GLN A 147 14.16 9.22 -25.54
N ARG A 148 14.14 8.67 -24.32
CA ARG A 148 15.34 8.33 -23.53
C ARG A 148 15.47 6.82 -23.35
N SER A 149 16.69 6.31 -23.50
CA SER A 149 17.01 4.89 -23.25
C SER A 149 16.64 4.44 -21.84
N ALA A 150 16.88 5.28 -20.83
CA ALA A 150 16.50 5.02 -19.44
C ALA A 150 14.98 4.82 -19.26
N LEU A 151 14.15 5.59 -19.97
CA LEU A 151 12.70 5.47 -19.91
C LEU A 151 12.20 4.19 -20.60
N ARG A 152 12.87 3.74 -21.67
CA ARG A 152 12.60 2.43 -22.29
C ARG A 152 12.87 1.29 -21.31
N VAL A 153 14.00 1.35 -20.59
CA VAL A 153 14.36 0.36 -19.57
C VAL A 153 13.34 0.37 -18.43
N ALA A 154 12.94 1.54 -17.93
CA ALA A 154 11.97 1.67 -16.84
C ALA A 154 10.59 1.10 -17.20
N ARG A 155 10.14 1.31 -18.45
CA ARG A 155 8.88 0.76 -18.96
C ARG A 155 8.90 -0.76 -19.04
N VAL A 156 9.97 -1.34 -19.59
CA VAL A 156 10.14 -2.80 -19.64
C VAL A 156 10.21 -3.39 -18.24
N ALA A 157 10.99 -2.80 -17.35
CA ALA A 157 11.07 -3.21 -15.95
C ALA A 157 9.70 -3.20 -15.25
N SER A 158 8.87 -2.19 -15.52
CA SER A 158 7.53 -2.13 -14.93
C SER A 158 6.58 -3.18 -15.48
N GLN A 159 6.64 -3.44 -16.78
CA GLN A 159 5.90 -4.55 -17.40
C GLN A 159 6.27 -5.89 -16.76
N GLU A 160 7.56 -6.12 -16.53
CA GLU A 160 8.06 -7.33 -15.86
C GLU A 160 7.60 -7.42 -14.39
N ILE A 161 7.64 -6.32 -13.63
CA ILE A 161 7.09 -6.26 -12.26
C ILE A 161 5.61 -6.65 -12.25
N TRP A 162 4.83 -6.11 -13.18
CA TRP A 162 3.40 -6.41 -13.28
C TRP A 162 3.11 -7.84 -13.71
N ARG A 163 3.96 -8.47 -14.54
CA ARG A 163 3.85 -9.91 -14.81
C ARG A 163 3.95 -10.71 -13.52
N HIS A 164 4.96 -10.42 -12.70
CA HIS A 164 5.14 -11.11 -11.43
C HIS A 164 4.02 -10.81 -10.43
N ALA A 165 3.46 -9.60 -10.42
CA ALA A 165 2.29 -9.28 -9.60
C ALA A 165 1.05 -10.10 -10.03
N ALA A 166 0.84 -10.29 -11.33
CA ALA A 166 -0.23 -11.14 -11.83
C ALA A 166 -0.02 -12.62 -11.46
N ILE A 167 1.21 -13.13 -11.56
CA ILE A 167 1.56 -14.49 -11.10
C ILE A 167 1.27 -14.64 -9.60
N LEU A 168 1.71 -13.69 -8.77
CA LEU A 168 1.43 -13.70 -7.33
C LEU A 168 -0.06 -13.74 -7.04
N TYR A 169 -0.84 -12.90 -7.73
CA TYR A 169 -2.29 -12.88 -7.56
C TYR A 169 -2.94 -14.20 -7.94
N ILE A 170 -2.55 -14.83 -9.06
CA ILE A 170 -3.05 -16.14 -9.47
C ILE A 170 -2.76 -17.17 -8.38
N HIS A 171 -1.54 -17.18 -7.84
CA HIS A 171 -1.14 -18.09 -6.79
C HIS A 171 -1.90 -17.85 -5.48
N GLN A 172 -2.03 -16.62 -5.02
CA GLN A 172 -2.71 -16.27 -3.77
C GLN A 172 -4.23 -16.46 -3.87
N SER A 173 -4.83 -16.01 -4.97
CA SER A 173 -6.28 -15.88 -5.09
C SER A 173 -6.95 -17.09 -5.73
N ILE A 174 -6.31 -17.73 -6.72
CA ILE A 174 -6.89 -18.85 -7.48
C ILE A 174 -6.32 -20.18 -7.00
N LEU A 175 -5.00 -20.33 -7.05
CA LEU A 175 -4.32 -21.58 -6.73
C LEU A 175 -4.13 -21.80 -5.22
N LYS A 176 -4.45 -20.79 -4.40
CA LYS A 176 -4.31 -20.78 -2.92
C LYS A 176 -2.93 -21.27 -2.44
N SER A 177 -1.88 -20.92 -3.17
CA SER A 177 -0.50 -21.24 -2.83
C SER A 177 0.01 -20.30 -1.73
N ASP A 178 0.78 -20.85 -0.81
CA ASP A 178 1.44 -20.08 0.26
C ASP A 178 2.81 -19.50 -0.16
N SER A 179 3.46 -18.78 0.75
CA SER A 179 4.76 -18.15 0.56
C SER A 179 5.93 -19.14 0.36
N SER A 180 5.75 -20.42 0.69
CA SER A 180 6.75 -21.46 0.48
C SER A 180 6.82 -21.94 -0.98
N ASN A 181 5.80 -21.64 -1.79
CA ASN A 181 5.76 -22.00 -3.20
C ASN A 181 6.92 -21.31 -3.97
N PRO A 182 7.74 -22.08 -4.72
CA PRO A 182 8.91 -21.53 -5.40
C PRO A 182 8.56 -20.45 -6.43
N VAL A 183 7.39 -20.53 -7.08
CA VAL A 183 6.93 -19.54 -8.06
C VAL A 183 6.55 -18.23 -7.37
N VAL A 184 5.90 -18.31 -6.21
CA VAL A 184 5.55 -17.15 -5.36
C VAL A 184 6.82 -16.47 -4.87
N ARG A 185 7.73 -17.24 -4.25
CA ARG A 185 9.01 -16.73 -3.74
C ARG A 185 9.86 -16.07 -4.83
N ASN A 186 9.97 -16.70 -6.00
CA ASN A 186 10.72 -16.14 -7.12
C ASN A 186 10.08 -14.86 -7.66
N SER A 187 8.75 -14.79 -7.71
CA SER A 187 8.03 -13.60 -8.19
C SER A 187 8.20 -12.41 -7.26
N VAL A 188 8.10 -12.60 -5.93
CA VAL A 188 8.41 -11.54 -4.95
C VAL A 188 9.85 -11.05 -5.10
N LYS A 189 10.82 -11.97 -5.22
CA LYS A 189 12.23 -11.62 -5.38
C LYS A 189 12.48 -10.80 -6.65
N LEU A 190 11.88 -11.20 -7.78
CA LEU A 190 12.04 -10.52 -9.05
C LEU A 190 11.39 -9.13 -9.04
N ILE A 191 10.22 -8.95 -8.40
CA ILE A 191 9.62 -7.63 -8.20
C ILE A 191 10.58 -6.69 -7.47
N ILE A 192 11.15 -7.13 -6.34
CA ILE A 192 12.08 -6.33 -5.55
C ILE A 192 13.35 -6.00 -6.34
N GLN A 193 13.94 -6.99 -7.00
CA GLN A 193 15.16 -6.81 -7.78
C GLN A 193 14.95 -5.82 -8.92
N ILE A 194 13.89 -5.96 -9.71
CA ILE A 194 13.60 -5.08 -10.82
C ILE A 194 13.26 -3.67 -10.32
N ALA A 195 12.44 -3.56 -9.27
CA ALA A 195 12.12 -2.28 -8.65
C ALA A 195 13.37 -1.52 -8.15
N SER A 196 14.36 -2.22 -7.60
CA SER A 196 15.61 -1.59 -7.12
C SER A 196 16.46 -0.96 -8.22
N THR A 197 16.18 -1.28 -9.49
CA THR A 197 16.86 -0.70 -10.66
C THR A 197 16.17 0.55 -11.21
N LEU A 198 14.98 0.89 -10.69
CA LEU A 198 14.20 2.06 -11.13
C LEU A 198 14.59 3.30 -10.32
N ILE A 199 14.74 4.44 -11.00
CA ILE A 199 15.05 5.72 -10.35
C ILE A 199 13.73 6.30 -9.82
N PRO A 200 13.60 6.53 -8.50
CA PRO A 200 12.37 7.05 -7.90
C PRO A 200 11.95 8.42 -8.47
N GLY A 201 10.66 8.58 -8.73
CA GLY A 201 10.03 9.85 -9.08
C GLY A 201 9.82 10.09 -10.58
N VAL A 202 9.92 9.04 -11.40
CA VAL A 202 9.66 9.14 -12.85
C VAL A 202 8.55 8.16 -13.23
N ASN A 203 7.64 8.54 -14.15
CA ASN A 203 6.75 7.58 -14.81
C ASN A 203 7.62 6.41 -15.32
N PRO A 204 7.39 5.17 -14.86
CA PRO A 204 6.12 4.62 -14.34
C PRO A 204 6.00 4.32 -12.82
N ASP A 205 6.80 4.92 -11.93
CA ASP A 205 6.82 4.58 -10.49
C ASP A 205 5.48 4.75 -9.76
N CYS A 206 4.63 5.70 -10.19
CA CYS A 206 3.28 5.89 -9.64
C CYS A 206 2.35 4.68 -9.87
N PHE A 207 2.75 3.73 -10.72
CA PHE A 207 1.99 2.53 -11.05
C PHE A 207 2.52 1.26 -10.36
N LEU A 208 3.49 1.36 -9.45
CA LEU A 208 4.08 0.20 -8.76
C LEU A 208 3.49 -0.07 -7.36
N ALA A 209 2.65 0.82 -6.84
CA ALA A 209 2.04 0.69 -5.52
C ALA A 209 1.27 -0.63 -5.34
N VAL A 210 0.55 -1.08 -6.37
CA VAL A 210 -0.24 -2.31 -6.34
C VAL A 210 0.64 -3.57 -6.40
N PRO A 211 1.63 -3.69 -7.32
CA PRO A 211 2.63 -4.75 -7.25
C PRO A 211 3.33 -4.85 -5.90
N TYR A 212 3.68 -3.71 -5.29
CA TYR A 212 4.27 -3.70 -3.95
C TYR A 212 3.32 -4.26 -2.90
N PHE A 213 2.05 -3.87 -2.94
CA PHE A 213 1.03 -4.38 -2.03
C PHE A 213 0.80 -5.90 -2.17
N ILE A 214 0.70 -6.41 -3.41
CA ILE A 214 0.53 -7.84 -3.68
C ILE A 214 1.76 -8.65 -3.24
N SER A 215 2.96 -8.08 -3.39
CA SER A 215 4.20 -8.69 -2.91
C SER A 215 4.36 -8.64 -1.39
N ALA A 216 3.59 -7.77 -0.70
CA ALA A 216 3.73 -7.51 0.73
C ALA A 216 3.36 -8.70 1.63
N GLU A 217 2.33 -9.47 1.23
CA GLU A 217 1.82 -10.62 1.98
C GLU A 217 2.80 -11.81 2.09
N GLY A 218 3.96 -11.75 1.42
CA GLY A 218 5.04 -12.74 1.51
C GLY A 218 6.42 -12.15 1.79
N LEU A 219 6.50 -10.91 2.31
CA LEU A 219 7.78 -10.23 2.51
C LEU A 219 8.62 -10.81 3.63
N HIS A 220 7.99 -11.43 4.63
CA HIS A 220 8.67 -11.96 5.81
C HIS A 220 8.57 -13.48 5.85
N GLN A 221 9.71 -14.15 5.95
CA GLN A 221 9.77 -15.56 6.32
C GLN A 221 9.48 -15.73 7.82
N TYR A 222 9.75 -14.70 8.61
CA TYR A 222 9.54 -14.62 10.06
C TYR A 222 8.57 -13.45 10.37
N PRO A 223 7.26 -13.63 10.12
CA PRO A 223 6.26 -12.55 10.23
C PRO A 223 6.17 -11.96 11.64
N GLU A 224 6.55 -12.71 12.67
CA GLU A 224 6.60 -12.27 14.07
C GLU A 224 7.60 -11.15 14.33
N LEU A 225 8.65 -10.99 13.50
CA LEU A 225 9.69 -9.96 13.69
C LEU A 225 9.12 -8.53 13.79
N ILE A 226 8.02 -8.25 13.09
CA ILE A 226 7.33 -6.95 13.17
C ILE A 226 6.75 -6.72 14.57
N GLY A 227 6.10 -7.74 15.14
CA GLY A 227 5.54 -7.69 16.49
C GLY A 227 6.63 -7.54 17.54
N LEU A 228 7.72 -8.31 17.41
CA LEU A 228 8.86 -8.28 18.31
C LEU A 228 9.53 -6.89 18.39
N ILE A 229 9.59 -6.16 17.26
CA ILE A 229 10.28 -4.86 17.16
C ILE A 229 9.37 -3.67 17.47
N TYR A 230 8.07 -3.72 17.15
CA TYR A 230 7.21 -2.54 17.27
C TYR A 230 6.06 -2.68 18.27
N GLY A 231 5.79 -3.88 18.77
CA GLY A 231 4.68 -4.15 19.68
C GLY A 231 5.13 -4.73 21.02
N GLU A 232 5.75 -5.90 20.99
CA GLU A 232 5.99 -6.72 22.17
C GLU A 232 6.89 -6.05 23.20
N LEU A 233 7.86 -5.25 22.75
CA LEU A 233 8.78 -4.53 23.61
C LEU A 233 8.09 -3.63 24.64
N TYR A 234 6.88 -3.13 24.37
CA TYR A 234 6.13 -2.29 25.30
C TYR A 234 5.50 -3.07 26.46
N PHE A 235 5.42 -4.40 26.38
CA PHE A 235 4.89 -5.22 27.48
C PHE A 235 5.99 -5.73 28.41
N VAL A 236 7.21 -5.84 27.90
CA VAL A 236 8.34 -6.45 28.62
C VAL A 236 9.33 -5.42 29.18
N VAL A 237 9.43 -4.23 28.57
CA VAL A 237 10.40 -3.22 28.96
C VAL A 237 9.71 -2.05 29.65
N ALA A 238 10.29 -1.58 30.75
CA ALA A 238 9.83 -0.41 31.48
C ALA A 238 10.76 0.81 31.26
N PRO A 239 10.25 2.05 31.31
CA PRO A 239 8.86 2.42 31.56
C PRO A 239 8.02 2.31 30.28
N SER A 240 6.85 1.69 30.35
CA SER A 240 5.93 1.57 29.21
C SER A 240 4.48 1.63 29.65
N PHE A 241 3.57 1.73 28.68
CA PHE A 241 2.13 1.60 28.88
C PHE A 241 1.47 1.06 27.61
N GLY A 242 0.27 0.52 27.77
CA GLY A 242 -0.56 0.05 26.66
C GLY A 242 -2.04 0.09 26.98
N PHE A 243 -2.85 0.39 25.96
CA PHE A 243 -4.30 0.29 26.00
C PHE A 243 -4.79 -0.46 24.77
N VAL A 244 -5.76 -1.34 24.95
CA VAL A 244 -6.33 -2.16 23.88
C VAL A 244 -7.78 -1.75 23.64
N LEU A 245 -8.17 -1.65 22.37
CA LEU A 245 -9.55 -1.51 21.95
C LEU A 245 -10.16 -2.89 21.83
N VAL A 246 -11.18 -3.16 22.65
CA VAL A 246 -11.88 -4.43 22.68
C VAL A 246 -13.35 -4.24 22.32
N ARG A 247 -13.87 -5.14 21.49
CA ARG A 247 -15.30 -5.28 21.23
C ARG A 247 -15.80 -6.54 21.92
N THR A 248 -16.67 -6.35 22.90
CA THR A 248 -17.37 -7.45 23.56
C THR A 248 -18.57 -7.86 22.72
N GLN A 249 -18.60 -9.12 22.30
CA GLN A 249 -19.70 -9.72 21.56
C GLN A 249 -20.88 -10.01 22.51
N PRO A 250 -22.11 -10.19 21.97
CA PRO A 250 -23.28 -10.51 22.79
C PRO A 250 -23.16 -11.79 23.63
N ASP A 251 -22.27 -12.71 23.22
CA ASP A 251 -21.95 -13.95 23.93
C ASP A 251 -20.86 -13.78 25.02
N GLY A 252 -20.40 -12.53 25.24
CA GLY A 252 -19.37 -12.19 26.22
C GLY A 252 -17.94 -12.34 25.72
N ARG A 253 -17.71 -12.83 24.49
CA ARG A 253 -16.34 -12.93 23.95
C ARG A 253 -15.78 -11.56 23.61
N GLU A 254 -14.50 -11.38 23.90
CA GLU A 254 -13.77 -10.15 23.63
C GLU A 254 -12.91 -10.28 22.36
N GLU A 255 -13.13 -9.39 21.41
CA GLU A 255 -12.36 -9.27 20.17
C GLU A 255 -11.46 -8.04 20.23
N ILE A 256 -10.16 -8.22 20.02
CA ILE A 256 -9.19 -7.11 19.96
C ILE A 256 -9.26 -6.45 18.60
N LEU A 257 -9.43 -5.12 18.59
CA LEU A 257 -9.61 -4.31 17.39
C LEU A 257 -8.49 -3.31 17.13
N GLY A 258 -7.56 -3.19 18.06
CA GLY A 258 -6.41 -2.30 17.94
C GLY A 258 -5.81 -1.97 19.30
N CYS A 259 -4.72 -1.23 19.29
CA CYS A 259 -4.00 -0.85 20.49
C CYS A 259 -3.35 0.52 20.34
N ILE A 260 -2.99 1.11 21.49
CA ILE A 260 -2.03 2.19 21.59
C ILE A 260 -1.02 1.82 22.66
N LEU A 261 0.25 1.81 22.29
CA LEU A 261 1.38 1.44 23.12
C LEU A 261 2.33 2.64 23.23
N GLY A 262 3.17 2.70 24.25
CA GLY A 262 4.15 3.77 24.34
C GLY A 262 4.96 3.77 25.62
N THR A 263 5.77 4.82 25.77
CA THR A 263 6.58 5.08 26.96
C THR A 263 6.48 6.55 27.36
N PRO A 264 6.52 6.88 28.66
CA PRO A 264 6.66 8.27 29.11
C PRO A 264 8.08 8.81 28.95
N ASP A 265 9.11 7.97 28.78
CA ASP A 265 10.51 8.40 28.73
C ASP A 265 11.38 7.53 27.80
N THR A 266 11.43 7.92 26.52
CA THR A 266 12.25 7.28 25.47
C THR A 266 13.72 7.13 25.88
N ARG A 267 14.27 8.12 26.60
CA ARG A 267 15.69 8.11 26.98
C ARG A 267 16.02 7.00 27.98
N LYS A 268 15.04 6.59 28.78
CA LYS A 268 15.15 5.43 29.67
C LYS A 268 14.76 4.14 28.95
N PHE A 269 13.79 4.23 28.05
CA PHE A 269 13.23 3.07 27.36
C PHE A 269 14.19 2.44 26.35
N GLU A 270 14.83 3.23 25.49
CA GLU A 270 15.76 2.72 24.46
C GLU A 270 16.90 1.85 24.99
N PRO A 271 17.70 2.29 26.00
CA PRO A 271 18.74 1.42 26.55
C PRO A 271 18.16 0.18 27.25
N ALA A 272 16.97 0.30 27.83
CA ALA A 272 16.30 -0.82 28.48
C ALA A 272 15.78 -1.87 27.47
N ILE A 273 15.40 -1.45 26.25
CA ILE A 273 15.04 -2.38 25.16
C ILE A 273 16.24 -3.27 24.82
N ASP A 274 17.42 -2.67 24.67
CA ASP A 274 18.62 -3.41 24.31
C ASP A 274 18.98 -4.44 25.39
N GLU A 275 18.97 -4.02 26.65
CA GLU A 275 19.34 -4.85 27.81
C GLU A 275 18.32 -5.97 28.04
N GLN A 276 17.02 -5.64 28.05
CA GLN A 276 15.98 -6.54 28.55
C GLN A 276 15.32 -7.37 27.45
N TRP A 277 15.35 -6.92 26.19
CA TRP A 277 14.59 -7.54 25.10
C TRP A 277 15.46 -7.98 23.93
N PHE A 278 16.15 -7.05 23.27
CA PHE A 278 16.91 -7.39 22.06
C PHE A 278 18.10 -8.30 22.34
N SER A 279 18.75 -8.19 23.50
CA SER A 279 19.80 -9.12 23.93
C SER A 279 19.37 -10.60 23.85
N GLN A 280 18.12 -10.89 24.20
CA GLN A 280 17.54 -12.24 24.18
C GLN A 280 17.24 -12.69 22.73
N LEU A 281 16.66 -11.80 21.93
CA LEU A 281 16.28 -12.10 20.54
C LEU A 281 17.47 -12.36 19.62
N ARG A 282 18.67 -11.86 19.95
CA ARG A 282 19.89 -12.08 19.15
C ARG A 282 20.29 -13.55 19.02
N SER A 283 19.90 -14.40 19.98
CA SER A 283 20.13 -15.85 19.91
C SER A 283 19.23 -16.51 18.88
N ASP A 284 17.95 -16.14 18.86
CA ASP A 284 16.95 -16.72 17.96
C ASP A 284 17.07 -16.14 16.54
N TYR A 285 17.56 -14.91 16.43
CA TYR A 285 17.73 -14.17 15.18
C TYR A 285 19.17 -13.63 15.03
N PRO A 286 20.16 -14.49 14.72
CA PRO A 286 21.56 -14.06 14.48
C PRO A 286 21.70 -13.19 13.22
N GLN A 287 22.63 -12.23 13.24
CA GLN A 287 22.95 -11.41 12.07
C GLN A 287 23.92 -12.12 11.09
N ASN A 288 24.73 -13.07 11.59
CA ASN A 288 25.72 -13.78 10.79
C ASN A 288 25.97 -15.23 11.28
N PRO A 289 25.55 -16.27 10.51
CA PRO A 289 24.65 -16.16 9.35
C PRO A 289 23.24 -15.77 9.80
N TYR A 290 22.49 -15.08 8.94
CA TYR A 290 21.05 -14.90 9.16
C TYR A 290 20.31 -16.24 9.25
N PRO A 291 19.16 -16.30 9.96
CA PRO A 291 18.30 -17.47 9.99
C PRO A 291 17.99 -17.99 8.59
N PHE A 292 17.80 -19.31 8.49
CA PHE A 292 17.55 -19.97 7.22
C PHE A 292 16.36 -19.32 6.48
N ASN A 293 16.50 -19.13 5.18
CA ASN A 293 15.51 -18.48 4.31
C ASN A 293 15.13 -17.02 4.65
N SER A 294 15.82 -16.33 5.55
CA SER A 294 15.57 -14.91 5.83
C SER A 294 15.54 -14.08 4.55
N THR A 295 14.39 -13.45 4.31
CA THR A 295 14.19 -12.49 3.22
C THR A 295 14.99 -11.21 3.47
N GLN A 296 15.01 -10.30 2.50
CA GLN A 296 15.63 -8.99 2.72
C GLN A 296 14.90 -8.19 3.81
N ALA A 297 13.57 -8.30 3.90
CA ALA A 297 12.78 -7.62 4.92
C ALA A 297 13.06 -8.18 6.32
N ASP A 298 13.20 -9.51 6.45
CA ASP A 298 13.62 -10.14 7.71
C ASP A 298 15.00 -9.64 8.13
N ARG A 299 15.97 -9.60 7.20
CA ARG A 299 17.33 -9.11 7.49
C ARG A 299 17.33 -7.68 8.02
N VAL A 300 16.54 -6.78 7.42
CA VAL A 300 16.43 -5.39 7.92
C VAL A 300 15.87 -5.35 9.34
N MET A 301 14.93 -6.23 9.69
CA MET A 301 14.40 -6.33 11.05
C MET A 301 15.44 -6.92 12.02
N ILE A 302 16.13 -7.98 11.61
CA ILE A 302 17.22 -8.58 12.40
C ILE A 302 18.35 -7.57 12.61
N ASP A 303 18.72 -6.81 11.59
CA ASP A 303 19.70 -5.72 11.70
C ASP A 303 19.30 -4.71 12.77
N ARG A 304 18.02 -4.37 12.92
CA ARG A 304 17.54 -3.47 14.00
C ARG A 304 17.64 -4.09 15.38
N ILE A 305 17.54 -5.42 15.53
CA ILE A 305 17.75 -6.12 16.81
C ILE A 305 19.23 -6.04 17.22
N HIS A 306 20.15 -6.16 16.26
CA HIS A 306 21.59 -6.09 16.50
C HIS A 306 22.13 -4.66 16.56
N GLN A 307 21.48 -3.72 15.88
CA GLN A 307 21.82 -2.29 15.84
C GLN A 307 20.54 -1.45 16.01
N PRO A 308 20.05 -1.31 17.26
CA PRO A 308 18.82 -0.58 17.53
C PRO A 308 18.92 0.88 17.09
N GLU A 309 17.87 1.36 16.45
CA GLU A 309 17.73 2.79 16.14
C GLU A 309 17.62 3.57 17.45
N THR A 310 18.27 4.74 17.51
CA THR A 310 18.16 5.65 18.65
C THR A 310 17.46 6.92 18.21
N THR A 311 16.55 7.42 19.04
CA THR A 311 15.81 8.65 18.76
C THR A 311 16.79 9.83 18.76
N PRO A 312 16.79 10.66 17.70
CA PRO A 312 17.70 11.80 17.63
C PRO A 312 17.55 12.76 18.82
N PRO A 313 18.66 13.33 19.33
CA PRO A 313 18.63 14.25 20.47
C PRO A 313 17.68 15.45 20.27
N GLU A 314 17.49 15.90 19.03
CA GLU A 314 16.62 17.02 18.68
C GLU A 314 15.15 16.70 18.94
N VAL A 315 14.71 15.45 18.71
CA VAL A 315 13.36 14.99 19.07
C VAL A 315 13.23 14.99 20.60
N LEU A 316 14.20 14.39 21.29
CA LEU A 316 14.19 14.23 22.74
C LEU A 316 14.28 15.57 23.50
N ALA A 317 14.75 16.63 22.85
CA ALA A 317 14.74 17.98 23.36
C ALA A 317 13.32 18.59 23.38
N THR A 318 12.42 18.12 22.50
CA THR A 318 11.02 18.59 22.44
C THR A 318 10.09 17.77 23.32
N THR A 319 10.27 16.44 23.32
CA THR A 319 9.44 15.52 24.10
C THR A 319 10.15 14.21 24.34
N ARG A 320 9.87 13.58 25.49
CA ARG A 320 10.38 12.26 25.85
C ARG A 320 9.34 11.17 25.78
N ALA A 321 8.06 11.50 25.64
CA ALA A 321 7.03 10.48 25.53
C ALA A 321 6.84 10.12 24.06
N HIS A 322 6.73 8.83 23.75
CA HIS A 322 6.35 8.38 22.42
C HIS A 322 5.30 7.30 22.47
N ILE A 323 4.56 7.16 21.37
CA ILE A 323 3.48 6.18 21.22
C ILE A 323 3.51 5.51 19.84
N HIS A 324 2.91 4.31 19.78
CA HIS A 324 2.52 3.58 18.59
C HIS A 324 1.02 3.32 18.66
N ILE A 325 0.31 3.43 17.54
CA ILE A 325 -1.13 3.20 17.49
C ILE A 325 -1.50 2.45 16.21
N ASP A 326 -2.22 1.34 16.39
CA ASP A 326 -2.66 0.48 15.31
C ASP A 326 -4.13 0.09 15.51
N LEU A 327 -4.89 0.10 14.42
CA LEU A 327 -6.30 -0.30 14.40
C LEU A 327 -6.53 -1.28 13.25
N LEU A 328 -7.26 -2.37 13.53
CA LEU A 328 -7.75 -3.25 12.49
C LEU A 328 -8.68 -2.47 11.54
N PRO A 329 -8.71 -2.80 10.23
CA PRO A 329 -9.51 -2.06 9.24
C PRO A 329 -10.97 -1.84 9.67
N GLN A 330 -11.57 -2.85 10.29
CA GLN A 330 -12.94 -2.84 10.81
C GLN A 330 -13.22 -1.86 11.97
N ALA A 331 -12.19 -1.28 12.59
CA ALA A 331 -12.31 -0.30 13.66
C ALA A 331 -11.82 1.10 13.26
N GLN A 332 -11.30 1.26 12.05
CA GLN A 332 -10.83 2.54 11.53
C GLN A 332 -12.01 3.47 11.19
N ARG A 333 -11.73 4.79 11.17
CA ARG A 333 -12.66 5.89 10.79
C ARG A 333 -13.98 5.97 11.57
N GLN A 334 -14.08 5.28 12.70
CA GLN A 334 -15.25 5.31 13.60
C GLN A 334 -14.99 6.14 14.87
N GLY A 335 -13.92 6.93 14.88
CA GLY A 335 -13.50 7.73 16.04
C GLY A 335 -12.77 6.95 17.14
N TRP A 336 -12.59 5.63 17.00
CA TRP A 336 -11.89 4.81 17.99
C TRP A 336 -10.41 5.20 18.16
N GLY A 337 -9.72 5.58 17.08
CA GLY A 337 -8.35 6.07 17.16
C GLY A 337 -8.21 7.32 18.03
N SER A 338 -9.12 8.28 17.87
CA SER A 338 -9.18 9.48 18.72
C SER A 338 -9.45 9.15 20.19
N LYS A 339 -10.27 8.13 20.48
CA LYS A 339 -10.53 7.68 21.85
C LYS A 339 -9.30 7.02 22.48
N LEU A 340 -8.59 6.16 21.74
CA LEU A 340 -7.33 5.55 22.18
C LEU A 340 -6.26 6.63 22.44
N MET A 341 -6.09 7.56 21.51
CA MET A 341 -5.16 8.68 21.67
C MET A 341 -5.50 9.51 22.91
N GLY A 342 -6.79 9.84 23.13
CA GLY A 342 -7.24 10.52 24.33
C GLY A 342 -6.91 9.76 25.63
N LYS A 343 -6.99 8.42 25.62
CA LYS A 343 -6.58 7.59 26.77
C LYS A 343 -5.08 7.68 27.03
N ALA A 344 -4.26 7.55 25.99
CA ALA A 344 -2.81 7.66 26.11
C ALA A 344 -2.37 9.06 26.60
N VAL A 345 -2.91 10.13 26.03
CA VAL A 345 -2.63 11.51 26.45
C VAL A 345 -3.00 11.73 27.91
N ASN A 346 -4.17 11.26 28.34
CA ASN A 346 -4.58 11.39 29.74
C ASN A 346 -3.68 10.60 30.70
N TYR A 347 -3.19 9.43 30.29
CA TYR A 347 -2.22 8.67 31.06
C TYR A 347 -0.89 9.42 31.17
N LEU A 348 -0.35 9.88 30.04
CA LEU A 348 0.91 10.63 29.98
C LEU A 348 0.87 11.92 30.80
N LYS A 349 -0.23 12.67 30.75
CA LYS A 349 -0.41 13.87 31.60
C LYS A 349 -0.35 13.54 33.09
N LYS A 350 -0.92 12.42 33.53
CA LYS A 350 -0.82 11.96 34.94
C LYS A 350 0.61 11.57 35.33
N GLN A 351 1.43 11.19 34.36
CA GLN A 351 2.86 10.93 34.54
C GLN A 351 3.73 12.20 34.42
N GLY A 352 3.13 13.38 34.24
CA GLY A 352 3.84 14.65 34.10
C GLY A 352 4.38 14.93 32.70
N CYS A 353 3.90 14.23 31.67
CA CYS A 353 4.27 14.47 30.29
C CYS A 353 3.25 15.40 29.60
N ASP A 354 3.71 16.57 29.15
CA ASP A 354 2.87 17.58 28.47
C ASP A 354 2.90 17.50 26.93
N SER A 355 3.75 16.63 26.38
CA SER A 355 3.96 16.45 24.95
C SER A 355 4.33 15.01 24.65
N LEU A 356 4.05 14.55 23.42
CA LEU A 356 4.45 13.25 22.89
C LEU A 356 4.81 13.34 21.40
N PHE A 357 5.56 12.36 20.89
CA PHE A 357 5.82 12.18 19.46
C PHE A 357 5.41 10.78 18.96
N VAL A 358 5.32 10.63 17.64
CA VAL A 358 5.08 9.35 16.94
C VAL A 358 6.13 9.21 15.84
N GLY A 359 6.72 8.02 15.73
CA GLY A 359 7.50 7.63 14.55
C GLY A 359 6.56 7.17 13.44
N ILE A 360 6.57 7.83 12.28
CA ILE A 360 5.67 7.50 11.16
C ILE A 360 6.48 7.43 9.86
N GLU A 361 6.16 6.48 8.99
CA GLU A 361 6.67 6.44 7.63
C GLU A 361 6.01 7.56 6.79
N PRO A 362 6.77 8.50 6.18
CA PRO A 362 6.22 9.63 5.43
C PRO A 362 5.14 9.28 4.42
N ARG A 363 5.24 8.10 3.82
CA ARG A 363 4.30 7.62 2.79
C ARG A 363 2.92 7.24 3.34
N MET A 364 2.76 7.12 4.66
CA MET A 364 1.48 6.81 5.31
C MET A 364 0.63 8.07 5.54
N HIS A 365 0.24 8.76 4.47
CA HIS A 365 -0.45 10.06 4.51
C HIS A 365 -1.66 10.10 5.47
N ALA A 366 -2.51 9.08 5.45
CA ALA A 366 -3.66 8.99 6.35
C ALA A 366 -3.26 8.94 7.84
N ALA A 367 -2.17 8.24 8.18
CA ALA A 367 -1.62 8.19 9.53
C ALA A 367 -1.00 9.54 9.92
N VAL A 368 -0.25 10.17 9.00
CA VAL A 368 0.33 11.51 9.20
C VAL A 368 -0.76 12.55 9.48
N HIS A 369 -1.82 12.56 8.68
CA HIS A 369 -2.93 13.49 8.87
C HIS A 369 -3.73 13.22 10.14
N PHE A 370 -3.88 11.94 10.55
CA PHE A 370 -4.53 11.60 11.81
C PHE A 370 -3.71 12.09 13.01
N THR A 371 -2.41 11.83 13.04
CA THR A 371 -1.55 12.13 14.20
C THR A 371 -1.20 13.62 14.31
N SER A 372 -1.11 14.36 13.21
CA SER A 372 -0.84 15.81 13.21
C SER A 372 -1.84 16.63 14.04
N ARG A 373 -3.05 16.09 14.25
CA ARG A 373 -4.09 16.70 15.11
C ARG A 373 -3.78 16.61 16.61
N TRP A 374 -2.81 15.80 17.01
CA TRP A 374 -2.56 15.45 18.41
C TRP A 374 -1.14 15.80 18.90
N ILE A 375 -0.17 15.91 17.98
CA ILE A 375 1.26 15.93 18.34
C ILE A 375 1.92 17.29 18.11
N GLN A 376 2.93 17.59 18.92
CA GLN A 376 3.73 18.82 18.80
C GLN A 376 4.89 18.68 17.80
N ALA A 377 5.34 17.44 17.55
CA ALA A 377 6.39 17.13 16.60
C ALA A 377 6.12 15.75 15.96
N SER A 378 6.31 15.66 14.64
CA SER A 378 6.30 14.38 13.92
C SER A 378 7.75 14.01 13.59
N TYR A 379 8.17 12.81 13.99
CA TYR A 379 9.44 12.25 13.59
C TYR A 379 9.21 11.26 12.45
N PHE A 380 9.70 11.59 11.27
CA PHE A 380 9.81 10.62 10.19
C PHE A 380 11.14 9.91 10.34
N MET A 381 11.21 8.60 10.08
CA MET A 381 12.48 7.87 10.05
C MET A 381 13.50 8.64 9.20
N GLY A 382 14.42 9.34 9.87
CA GLY A 382 15.45 10.20 9.24
C GLY A 382 15.16 11.70 9.05
N ARG A 383 13.99 12.27 9.38
CA ARG A 383 13.74 13.75 9.35
C ARG A 383 12.69 14.23 10.37
N LEU A 384 13.00 15.32 11.07
CA LEU A 384 12.06 16.01 11.98
C LEU A 384 11.21 17.04 11.22
N LEU A 385 9.89 17.06 11.43
CA LEU A 385 9.06 18.24 11.17
C LEU A 385 8.47 18.74 12.49
N SER A 386 8.84 19.97 12.86
CA SER A 386 8.18 20.72 13.93
C SER A 386 6.86 21.26 13.41
N SER A 387 5.73 20.86 14.00
CA SER A 387 4.43 21.43 13.65
C SER A 387 4.20 22.72 14.44
N ARG A 388 4.72 23.82 13.90
CA ARG A 388 4.18 25.18 14.12
C ARG A 388 4.29 25.98 12.83
N LEU A 389 3.20 26.00 12.06
CA LEU A 389 2.55 27.22 11.57
C LEU A 389 1.04 26.96 11.54
#